data_AF-A0A8W7PBH2-F1
#
_entry.id   AF-A0A8W7PBH2-F1
#
_cell.length_a   1.000
_cell.length_b   1.000
_cell.length_c   1.000
_cell.angle_alpha   90.00
_cell.angle_beta   90.00
_cell.angle_gamma   90.00
#
_symmetry.space_group_name_H-M   'P 1'
#
loop_
_entity.id
_entity.type
_entity.pdbx_description
1 polymer ?
#
loop_
_entity_poly.entity_id
_entity_poly.type
_entity_poly.pdbx_seq_one_letter_code
_entity_poly.pdbx_strand_id
1 'polypeptide(L)'
;MTRFVANHTAKSKPVNRLIPPNIHTTLQRHLKNSTKAPYIPQFHFPNGKPPPTITTETTMQRLEQVFDKLPNYECTRDNFQVIVQMCQVPQYWRLPLFMCTQLTPNGAVDGDKFLHFWRQ
;
A
#
# COMPACT_ATOMS: atom_id res chain seq x y z
N MET A 1 -73.85 -64.28 -11.70
CA MET A 1 -72.44 -64.69 -11.50
C MET A 1 -71.60 -63.43 -11.53
N THR A 2 -71.18 -62.98 -10.35
CA THR A 2 -70.66 -61.63 -10.05
C THR A 2 -69.29 -61.40 -10.68
N ARG A 3 -69.12 -60.33 -11.47
CA ARG A 3 -67.80 -59.88 -11.97
C ARG A 3 -67.14 -58.98 -10.92
N PHE A 4 -65.93 -59.36 -10.52
CA PHE A 4 -64.96 -58.58 -9.77
C PHE A 4 -64.38 -57.50 -10.69
N VAL A 5 -64.35 -56.23 -10.28
CA VAL A 5 -63.50 -55.21 -10.91
C VAL A 5 -62.72 -54.50 -9.81
N ALA A 6 -61.40 -54.56 -9.93
CA ALA A 6 -60.42 -54.05 -8.99
C ALA A 6 -60.27 -52.53 -9.05
N ASN A 7 -60.08 -51.91 -7.89
CA ASN A 7 -59.72 -50.51 -7.72
C ASN A 7 -58.33 -50.22 -8.29
N HIS A 8 -58.23 -49.24 -9.19
CA HIS A 8 -56.95 -48.62 -9.54
C HIS A 8 -56.66 -47.42 -8.63
N THR A 9 -55.62 -47.51 -7.82
CA THR A 9 -55.05 -46.38 -7.07
C THR A 9 -54.16 -45.54 -7.99
N ALA A 10 -54.48 -44.24 -8.10
CA ALA A 10 -53.68 -43.26 -8.81
C ALA A 10 -52.35 -43.01 -8.09
N LYS A 11 -51.22 -43.19 -8.79
CA LYS A 11 -49.88 -42.78 -8.31
C LYS A 11 -49.61 -41.34 -8.75
N SER A 12 -49.61 -40.39 -7.83
CA SER A 12 -49.14 -39.02 -8.07
C SER A 12 -47.61 -38.98 -8.17
N LYS A 13 -47.07 -38.43 -9.27
CA LYS A 13 -45.64 -38.16 -9.44
C LYS A 13 -45.25 -36.87 -8.68
N PRO A 14 -44.07 -36.78 -8.06
CA PRO A 14 -43.66 -35.57 -7.36
C PRO A 14 -43.37 -34.42 -8.34
N VAL A 15 -43.88 -33.24 -8.02
CA VAL A 15 -43.64 -31.98 -8.75
C VAL A 15 -42.15 -31.62 -8.63
N ASN A 16 -41.45 -31.66 -9.76
CA ASN A 16 -40.07 -31.20 -9.86
C ASN A 16 -40.04 -29.67 -9.66
N ARG A 17 -39.70 -29.23 -8.45
CA ARG A 17 -39.55 -27.81 -8.11
C ARG A 17 -38.26 -27.33 -8.78
N LEU A 18 -38.38 -26.70 -9.95
CA LEU A 18 -37.25 -26.06 -10.65
C LEU A 18 -36.71 -24.94 -9.75
N ILE A 19 -35.56 -25.18 -9.13
CA ILE A 19 -34.83 -24.17 -8.37
C ILE A 19 -34.33 -23.13 -9.40
N PRO A 20 -34.68 -21.84 -9.27
CA PRO A 20 -34.20 -20.84 -10.21
C PRO A 20 -32.66 -20.82 -10.19
N PRO A 21 -32.00 -20.73 -11.36
CA PRO A 21 -30.54 -20.71 -11.41
C PRO A 21 -30.06 -19.51 -10.60
N ASN A 22 -29.24 -19.79 -9.59
CA ASN A 22 -28.70 -18.79 -8.69
C ASN A 22 -27.90 -17.76 -9.52
N ILE A 23 -28.48 -16.57 -9.70
CA ILE A 23 -27.99 -15.49 -10.57
C ILE A 23 -26.61 -14.98 -10.08
N HIS A 24 -26.27 -15.24 -8.81
CA HIS A 24 -25.02 -14.84 -8.17
C HIS A 24 -23.81 -15.75 -8.50
N THR A 25 -23.98 -16.75 -9.37
CA THR A 25 -22.95 -17.77 -9.63
C THR A 25 -22.06 -17.47 -10.84
N THR A 26 -22.31 -16.41 -11.60
CA THR A 26 -21.52 -16.07 -12.80
C THR A 26 -20.05 -15.77 -12.47
N LEU A 27 -19.80 -15.01 -11.39
CA LEU A 27 -18.45 -14.78 -10.84
C LEU A 27 -17.83 -16.07 -10.30
N GLN A 28 -18.61 -16.88 -9.59
CA GLN A 28 -18.15 -18.15 -9.02
C GLN A 28 -17.77 -19.17 -10.10
N ARG A 29 -18.51 -19.21 -11.22
CA ARG A 29 -18.20 -20.06 -12.38
C ARG A 29 -16.92 -19.61 -13.07
N HIS A 30 -16.73 -18.31 -13.29
CA HIS A 30 -15.49 -17.79 -13.87
C HIS A 30 -14.27 -18.13 -13.00
N LEU A 31 -14.41 -18.04 -11.67
CA LEU A 31 -13.33 -18.39 -10.74
C LEU A 31 -13.05 -19.91 -10.72
N LYS A 32 -14.07 -20.77 -10.82
CA LYS A 32 -13.92 -22.24 -10.89
C LYS A 32 -13.35 -22.74 -12.21
N ASN A 33 -13.61 -22.06 -13.32
CA ASN A 33 -13.09 -22.43 -14.64
C ASN A 33 -11.66 -21.91 -14.87
N SER A 34 -11.21 -20.94 -14.07
CA SER A 34 -9.82 -20.50 -14.06
C SER A 34 -8.98 -21.48 -13.23
N THR A 35 -8.21 -22.34 -13.90
CA THR A 35 -7.29 -23.31 -13.25
C THR A 35 -6.14 -22.65 -12.49
N LYS A 36 -6.02 -21.33 -12.56
CA LYS A 36 -5.10 -20.52 -11.78
C LYS A 36 -5.92 -19.51 -10.97
N ALA A 37 -5.70 -19.46 -9.66
CA ALA A 37 -6.16 -18.35 -8.86
C ALA A 37 -5.65 -17.04 -9.51
N PRO A 38 -6.50 -16.01 -9.68
CA PRO A 38 -6.05 -14.74 -10.24
C PRO A 38 -4.93 -14.18 -9.36
N TYR A 39 -3.83 -13.75 -9.97
CA TYR A 39 -2.79 -13.02 -9.26
C TYR A 39 -3.35 -11.68 -8.80
N ILE A 40 -3.53 -11.52 -7.49
CA ILE A 40 -3.92 -10.26 -6.87
C ILE A 40 -2.63 -9.60 -6.37
N PRO A 41 -2.19 -8.48 -6.97
CA PRO A 41 -1.02 -7.77 -6.49
C PRO A 41 -1.29 -7.17 -5.10
N GLN A 42 -0.21 -6.91 -4.35
CA GLN A 42 -0.29 -6.18 -3.09
C GLN A 42 -0.93 -4.80 -3.33
N PHE A 43 -2.10 -4.56 -2.74
CA PHE A 43 -2.85 -3.30 -2.91
C PHE A 43 -2.93 -2.47 -1.63
N HIS A 44 -2.68 -3.08 -0.47
CA HIS A 44 -2.69 -2.41 0.83
C HIS A 44 -1.27 -2.32 1.39
N PHE A 45 -0.86 -1.12 1.76
CA PHE A 45 0.44 -0.85 2.37
C PHE A 45 0.21 0.00 3.63
N PRO A 46 0.29 -0.58 4.85
CA PRO A 46 -0.03 0.14 6.09
C PRO A 46 0.73 1.47 6.26
N ASN A 47 1.98 1.50 5.78
CA ASN A 47 2.88 2.64 5.88
C ASN A 47 3.09 3.34 4.52
N GLY A 48 2.23 3.07 3.53
CA GLY A 48 2.43 3.51 2.15
C GLY A 48 3.36 2.60 1.34
N LYS A 49 3.36 2.81 0.02
CA LYS A 49 4.20 2.02 -0.90
C LYS A 49 5.68 2.33 -0.63
N PRO A 50 6.56 1.31 -0.56
CA PRO A 50 7.97 1.56 -0.38
C PRO A 50 8.51 2.38 -1.57
N PRO A 51 9.29 3.44 -1.33
CA PRO A 51 9.94 4.18 -2.40
C PRO A 51 11.01 3.31 -3.09
N PRO A 52 11.39 3.62 -4.34
CA PRO A 52 12.48 2.92 -5.02
C PRO A 52 13.80 3.04 -4.26
N THR A 53 14.51 1.93 -4.03
CA THR A 53 15.79 1.89 -3.28
C THR A 53 16.85 2.80 -3.89
N ILE A 54 16.92 2.87 -5.23
CA ILE A 54 17.89 3.73 -5.93
C ILE A 54 17.67 5.21 -5.58
N THR A 55 16.42 5.64 -5.47
CA THR A 55 16.10 7.05 -5.17
C THR A 55 16.46 7.43 -3.75
N THR A 56 16.29 6.51 -2.79
CA THR A 56 16.63 6.77 -1.38
C THR A 56 18.15 6.82 -1.20
N GLU A 57 18.89 5.85 -1.74
CA GLU A 57 20.35 5.82 -1.65
C GLU A 57 21.01 7.02 -2.33
N THR A 58 20.55 7.39 -3.54
CA THR A 58 21.06 8.58 -4.25
C THR A 58 20.80 9.86 -3.44
N THR A 59 19.64 9.96 -2.78
CA THR A 59 19.31 11.12 -1.94
C THR A 59 20.24 11.19 -0.72
N MET A 60 20.50 10.05 -0.05
CA MET A 60 21.41 9.98 1.08
C MET A 60 22.84 10.39 0.70
N GLN A 61 23.37 9.87 -0.41
CA GLN A 61 24.72 10.24 -0.89
C GLN A 61 24.83 11.74 -1.19
N ARG A 62 23.79 12.36 -1.76
CA ARG A 62 23.78 13.82 -2.01
C ARG A 62 23.73 14.62 -0.72
N LEU A 63 22.96 14.17 0.28
CA LEU A 63 22.90 14.82 1.59
C LEU A 63 24.26 14.75 2.30
N GLU A 64 24.89 13.58 2.32
CA GLU A 64 26.25 13.38 2.87
C GLU A 64 27.25 14.36 2.22
N GLN A 65 27.27 14.44 0.89
CA GLN A 65 28.13 15.38 0.16
C GLN A 65 27.84 16.86 0.44
N VAL A 66 26.61 17.22 0.80
CA VAL A 66 26.26 18.58 1.20
C VAL A 66 26.79 18.87 2.60
N PHE A 67 26.56 17.98 3.56
CA PHE A 67 27.03 18.16 4.93
C PHE A 67 28.56 18.14 5.04
N ASP A 68 29.26 17.33 4.23
CA ASP A 68 30.74 17.30 4.16
C ASP A 68 31.36 18.67 3.83
N LYS A 69 30.60 19.54 3.14
CA LYS A 69 31.04 20.88 2.74
C LYS A 69 30.68 21.95 3.76
N LEU A 70 29.90 21.62 4.78
CA LEU A 70 29.46 22.55 5.80
C LEU A 70 30.42 22.57 7.00
N PRO A 71 30.64 23.75 7.61
CA PRO A 71 31.46 23.83 8.81
C PRO A 71 30.83 23.01 9.94
N ASN A 72 31.66 22.27 10.68
CA ASN A 72 31.25 21.41 11.81
C ASN A 72 30.20 20.34 11.46
N TYR A 73 29.99 20.04 10.17
CA TYR A 73 28.91 19.16 9.74
C TYR A 73 27.51 19.67 10.13
N GLU A 74 27.37 20.99 10.29
CA GLU A 74 26.14 21.64 10.75
C GLU A 74 25.51 22.52 9.65
N CYS A 75 24.18 22.45 9.52
CA CYS A 75 23.43 23.32 8.61
C CYS A 75 22.63 24.36 9.39
N THR A 76 22.96 25.65 9.19
CA THR A 76 22.21 26.74 9.79
C THR A 76 20.81 26.86 9.19
N ARG A 77 19.91 27.53 9.92
CA ARG A 77 18.56 27.81 9.44
C ARG A 77 18.58 28.46 8.06
N ASP A 78 19.43 29.44 7.79
CA ASP A 78 19.43 30.14 6.51
C ASP A 78 19.85 29.24 5.34
N ASN A 79 20.80 28.34 5.56
CA ASN A 79 21.31 27.42 4.55
C ASN A 79 20.49 26.14 4.38
N PHE A 80 19.57 25.84 5.32
CA PHE A 80 18.76 24.62 5.31
C PHE A 80 17.92 24.42 4.05
N GLN A 81 17.75 25.48 3.27
CA GLN A 81 17.16 25.43 1.95
C GLN A 81 17.79 24.39 1.02
N VAL A 82 19.12 24.26 1.06
CA VAL A 82 19.87 23.32 0.21
C VAL A 82 19.52 21.88 0.57
N ILE A 83 19.33 21.58 1.85
CA ILE A 83 18.94 20.26 2.36
C ILE A 83 17.56 19.88 1.83
N VAL A 84 16.58 20.80 1.91
CA VAL A 84 15.20 20.61 1.44
C VAL A 84 15.16 20.27 -0.05
N GLN A 85 16.01 20.91 -0.86
CA GLN A 85 16.11 20.62 -2.29
C GLN A 85 16.64 19.21 -2.57
N MET A 86 17.63 18.73 -1.79
CA MET A 86 18.15 17.36 -1.92
C MET A 86 17.11 16.31 -1.53
N CYS A 87 16.29 16.60 -0.52
CA CYS A 87 15.18 15.77 -0.09
C CYS A 87 14.04 15.64 -1.12
N GLN A 88 14.06 16.43 -2.21
CA GLN A 88 13.04 16.44 -3.26
C GLN A 88 11.61 16.68 -2.74
N VAL A 89 11.50 17.45 -1.65
CA VAL A 89 10.20 17.86 -1.09
C VAL A 89 9.87 19.30 -1.50
N PRO A 90 8.59 19.71 -1.47
CA PRO A 90 8.21 21.08 -1.77
C PRO A 90 8.85 22.10 -0.82
N GLN A 91 9.14 23.28 -1.36
CA GLN A 91 9.87 24.35 -0.68
C GLN A 91 9.32 24.75 0.70
N TYR A 92 8.00 24.73 0.88
CA TYR A 92 7.35 25.09 2.13
C TYR A 92 7.61 24.08 3.27
N TRP A 93 8.18 22.90 2.98
CA TRP A 93 8.62 21.93 3.98
C TRP A 93 9.88 22.36 4.72
N ARG A 94 10.57 23.40 4.27
CA ARG A 94 11.77 23.93 4.93
C ARG A 94 11.57 24.19 6.41
N LEU A 95 10.46 24.85 6.78
CA LEU A 95 10.19 25.16 8.18
C LEU A 95 9.77 23.91 8.98
N PRO A 96 8.77 23.10 8.55
CA PRO A 96 8.43 21.86 9.23
C PRO A 96 9.61 20.91 9.42
N LEU A 97 10.41 20.66 8.38
CA LEU A 97 11.57 19.77 8.47
C LEU A 97 12.60 20.27 9.46
N PHE A 98 12.91 21.57 9.45
CA PHE A 98 13.85 22.16 10.40
C PHE A 98 13.36 22.02 11.86
N MET A 99 12.05 22.14 12.09
CA MET A 99 11.45 22.02 13.43
C MET A 99 11.40 20.57 13.93
N CYS A 100 11.32 19.59 13.03
CA CYS A 100 11.36 18.17 13.38
C CYS A 100 12.77 17.63 13.60
N THR A 101 13.80 18.36 13.15
CA THR A 101 15.19 17.94 13.29
C THR A 101 15.77 18.39 14.62
N GLN A 102 16.55 17.51 15.25
CA GLN A 102 17.21 17.86 16.51
C GLN A 102 18.36 18.85 16.25
N LEU A 103 18.27 20.02 16.86
CA LEU A 103 19.25 21.08 16.70
C LEU A 103 20.43 20.92 17.67
N THR A 104 21.59 21.44 17.28
CA THR A 104 22.75 21.59 18.14
C THR A 104 22.59 22.79 19.06
N PRO A 105 23.44 22.96 20.10
CA PRO A 105 23.39 24.14 20.98
C PRO A 105 23.49 25.48 20.25
N ASN A 106 24.08 25.50 19.06
CA ASN A 106 24.20 26.68 18.20
C ASN A 106 22.92 26.97 17.37
N GLY A 107 21.89 26.14 17.50
CA GLY A 107 20.65 26.26 16.74
C GLY A 107 20.78 25.81 15.27
N ALA A 108 21.79 25.00 14.94
CA ALA A 108 21.99 24.42 13.63
C ALA A 108 21.52 22.95 13.59
N VAL A 109 21.25 22.44 12.39
CA VAL A 109 20.94 21.02 12.17
C VAL A 109 22.23 20.25 12.09
N ASP A 110 22.39 19.26 12.96
CA ASP A 110 23.49 18.28 12.90
C ASP A 110 23.29 17.32 11.73
N GLY A 111 24.31 17.14 10.90
CA GLY A 111 24.23 16.29 9.71
C GLY A 111 24.01 14.82 10.02
N ASP A 112 24.65 14.26 11.04
CA ASP A 112 24.48 12.84 11.41
C ASP A 112 23.05 12.59 11.89
N LYS A 113 22.53 13.49 12.73
CA LYS A 113 21.14 13.41 13.21
C LYS A 113 20.14 13.58 12.06
N PHE A 114 20.41 14.46 11.11
CA PHE A 114 19.55 14.65 9.94
C PHE A 114 19.54 13.41 9.04
N LEU A 115 20.70 12.86 8.72
CA LEU A 115 20.83 11.66 7.90
C LEU A 115 20.17 10.45 8.56
N HIS A 116 20.29 10.32 9.88
CA HIS A 116 19.59 9.29 10.64
C HIS A 116 18.07 9.47 10.57
N PHE A 117 17.58 10.69 10.81
CA PHE A 117 16.16 11.03 10.72
C PHE A 117 15.58 10.72 9.34
N TRP A 118 16.29 11.10 8.27
CA TRP A 118 15.80 10.96 6.89
C TRP A 118 15.78 9.51 6.38
N ARG A 119 16.61 8.64 6.96
CA ARG A 119 16.71 7.22 6.56
C ARG A 119 15.54 6.37 7.11
N GLN A 120 14.84 6.86 8.13
CA GLN A 120 13.68 6.19 8.73
C GLN A 120 12.41 6.40 7.92
#